data_AF-A0A8C5TRU0-F1
#
_entry.id   AF-A0A8C5TRU0-F1
#
_cell.length_a   1.000
_cell.length_b   1.000
_cell.length_c   1.000
_cell.angle_alpha   90.00
_cell.angle_beta   90.00
_cell.angle_gamma   90.00
#
_symmetry.space_group_name_H-M   'P 1'
#
loop_
_entity.id
_entity.type
_entity.pdbx_description
1 polymer ?
#
loop_
_entity_poly.entity_id
_entity_poly.type
_entity_poly.pdbx_seq_one_letter_code
_entity_poly.pdbx_strand_id
1 'polypeptide(L)'
;MGAGHSTQYLDMELLRFSLVLIQSWLTPVQYLSKMFTNNLVFGTSDRVYEKLKDLEEGIQALMMELEDRSLWGPQILKPTYEKFDIHLRSEDALLQNYSLLSCFKKDLHKVETYLKVMKCRHYGEGNCTI
;
A
#
# COMPACT_ATOMS: atom_id res chain seq x y z
N MET A 1 18.38 25.52 12.16
CA MET A 1 18.46 24.04 12.26
C MET A 1 17.15 23.54 12.85
N GLY A 2 16.30 22.82 12.10
CA GLY A 2 15.04 22.30 12.69
C GLY A 2 14.00 21.74 11.71
N ALA A 3 13.99 22.12 10.44
CA ALA A 3 12.93 21.70 9.50
C ALA A 3 13.21 20.36 8.77
N GLY A 4 14.49 19.96 8.63
CA GLY A 4 14.87 18.78 7.85
C GLY A 4 14.68 17.43 8.56
N HIS A 5 14.68 17.42 9.90
CA HIS A 5 14.59 16.19 10.70
C HIS A 5 13.13 15.74 10.92
N SER A 6 12.20 16.69 11.09
CA SER A 6 10.77 16.39 11.21
C SER A 6 10.17 15.89 9.90
N THR A 7 10.67 16.38 8.76
CA THR A 7 10.19 16.00 7.43
C THR A 7 10.54 14.54 7.11
N GLN A 8 11.78 14.10 7.39
CA GLN A 8 12.21 12.71 7.14
C GLN A 8 11.46 11.67 7.99
N TYR A 9 11.17 12.00 9.25
CA TYR A 9 10.33 11.13 10.10
C TYR A 9 8.94 10.94 9.51
N LEU A 10 8.30 12.03 9.09
CA LEU A 10 6.98 11.99 8.45
C LEU A 10 7.02 11.22 7.12
N ASP A 11 8.11 11.37 6.36
CA ASP A 11 8.30 10.65 5.10
C ASP A 11 8.38 9.13 5.32
N MET A 12 9.15 8.68 6.31
CA MET A 12 9.21 7.27 6.72
C MET A 12 7.86 6.74 7.20
N GLU A 13 7.10 7.55 7.94
CA GLU A 13 5.78 7.17 8.42
C GLU A 13 4.80 6.97 7.27
N LEU A 14 4.82 7.86 6.27
CA LEU A 14 3.99 7.77 5.07
C LEU A 14 4.33 6.54 4.21
N LEU A 15 5.62 6.21 4.06
CA LEU A 15 6.03 4.97 3.39
C LEU A 15 5.58 3.73 4.17
N ARG A 16 5.70 3.75 5.50
CA ARG A 16 5.28 2.63 6.34
C ARG A 16 3.76 2.41 6.30
N PHE A 17 2.96 3.48 6.33
CA PHE A 17 1.52 3.36 6.13
C PHE A 17 1.19 2.81 4.74
N SER A 18 1.90 3.27 3.71
CA SER A 18 1.74 2.77 2.35
C SER A 18 2.03 1.27 2.27
N LEU A 19 3.12 0.81 2.88
CA LEU A 19 3.51 -0.59 2.93
C LEU A 19 2.44 -1.46 3.60
N VAL A 20 1.91 -1.02 4.75
CA VAL A 20 0.86 -1.75 5.47
C VAL A 20 -0.41 -1.89 4.62
N LEU A 21 -0.81 -0.82 3.93
CA LEU A 21 -1.97 -0.87 3.03
C LEU A 21 -1.73 -1.84 1.87
N ILE A 22 -0.56 -1.82 1.23
CA ILE A 22 -0.25 -2.77 0.15
C ILE A 22 -0.27 -4.22 0.64
N GLN A 23 0.35 -4.49 1.79
CA GLN A 23 0.40 -5.83 2.38
C GLN A 23 -0.98 -6.34 2.79
N SER A 24 -1.86 -5.48 3.30
CA SER A 24 -3.23 -5.88 3.70
C SER A 24 -4.10 -6.30 2.52
N TRP A 25 -3.75 -5.87 1.29
CA TRP A 25 -4.49 -6.19 0.05
C TRP A 25 -4.01 -7.45 -0.68
N LEU A 26 -2.85 -8.00 -0.33
CA LEU A 26 -2.32 -9.21 -0.99
C LEU A 26 -3.28 -10.40 -0.88
N THR A 27 -3.75 -10.72 0.32
CA THR A 27 -4.69 -11.84 0.56
C THR A 27 -6.09 -11.57 -0.02
N PRO A 28 -6.72 -10.40 0.22
CA PRO A 28 -8.03 -10.09 -0.36
C PRO A 28 -8.06 -10.12 -1.89
N VAL A 29 -7.01 -9.65 -2.58
CA VAL A 29 -6.95 -9.69 -4.05
C VAL A 29 -6.88 -11.13 -4.56
N GLN A 30 -6.08 -11.99 -3.92
CA GLN A 30 -6.05 -13.42 -4.26
C GLN A 30 -7.37 -14.14 -3.97
N TYR A 31 -8.17 -13.66 -3.01
CA TYR A 31 -9.51 -14.17 -2.75
C TYR A 31 -10.50 -13.72 -3.83
N LEU A 32 -10.45 -12.44 -4.21
CA LEU A 32 -11.30 -11.88 -5.27
C LEU A 32 -11.08 -12.60 -6.61
N SER A 33 -9.84 -13.00 -6.95
CA SER A 33 -9.56 -13.77 -8.18
C SER A 33 -10.34 -15.08 -8.25
N LYS A 34 -10.54 -15.75 -7.12
CA LYS A 34 -11.24 -17.03 -7.02
C LYS A 34 -12.77 -16.90 -7.02
N MET A 35 -13.27 -15.73 -6.61
CA MET A 35 -14.71 -15.48 -6.46
C MET A 35 -15.37 -14.96 -7.74
N PHE A 36 -14.63 -14.25 -8.60
CA PHE A 36 -15.11 -13.86 -9.92
C PHE A 36 -14.75 -14.94 -10.94
N THR A 37 -15.65 -15.90 -11.15
CA THR A 37 -15.52 -17.01 -12.12
C THR A 37 -15.52 -16.58 -13.60
N ASN A 38 -15.54 -15.28 -13.89
CA ASN A 38 -15.41 -14.74 -15.23
C ASN A 38 -13.93 -14.71 -15.65
N ASN A 39 -13.58 -15.41 -16.74
CA ASN A 39 -12.22 -15.50 -17.28
C ASN A 39 -11.50 -14.15 -17.47
N LEU A 40 -12.25 -13.06 -17.67
CA LEU A 40 -11.69 -11.71 -17.81
C LEU A 40 -11.14 -11.15 -16.48
N VAL A 41 -11.72 -11.54 -15.34
CA VAL A 41 -11.35 -11.04 -14.01
C VAL A 41 -10.19 -11.85 -13.42
N PHE A 42 -10.14 -13.16 -13.68
CA PHE A 42 -9.07 -14.04 -13.20
C PHE A 42 -7.68 -13.54 -13.62
N GLY A 43 -7.47 -13.32 -14.93
CA GLY A 43 -6.19 -12.81 -15.45
C GLY A 43 -5.87 -11.36 -15.07
N THR A 44 -6.88 -10.57 -14.69
CA THR A 44 -6.68 -9.20 -14.20
C THR A 44 -6.22 -9.22 -12.75
N SER A 45 -6.79 -10.11 -11.93
CA SER A 45 -6.48 -10.19 -10.50
C SER A 45 -5.07 -10.70 -10.23
N ASP A 46 -4.57 -11.67 -10.99
CA ASP A 46 -3.18 -12.13 -10.87
C ASP A 46 -2.20 -11.00 -11.22
N ARG A 47 -2.48 -10.24 -12.30
CA ARG A 47 -1.69 -9.06 -12.66
C ARG A 47 -1.72 -7.99 -11.57
N VAL A 48 -2.86 -7.78 -10.92
CA VAL A 48 -2.97 -6.84 -9.79
C VAL A 48 -2.14 -7.33 -8.61
N TYR A 49 -2.17 -8.62 -8.28
CA TYR A 49 -1.35 -9.19 -7.22
C TYR A 49 0.16 -8.97 -7.49
N GLU A 50 0.64 -9.30 -8.68
CA GLU A 50 2.04 -9.06 -9.06
C GLU A 50 2.40 -7.58 -8.96
N LYS A 51 1.52 -6.68 -9.39
CA LYS A 51 1.74 -5.23 -9.27
C LYS A 51 1.78 -4.74 -7.81
N LEU A 52 0.99 -5.35 -6.93
CA LEU A 52 1.06 -5.05 -5.49
C LEU A 52 2.38 -5.55 -4.89
N LYS A 53 2.89 -6.71 -5.33
CA LYS A 53 4.21 -7.23 -4.93
C LYS A 53 5.35 -6.34 -5.41
N ASP A 54 5.34 -5.94 -6.69
CA ASP A 54 6.30 -4.98 -7.24
C ASP A 54 6.32 -3.68 -6.42
N LEU A 55 5.13 -3.19 -6.03
CA LEU A 55 5.00 -1.96 -5.24
C LEU A 55 5.45 -2.13 -3.79
N GLU A 56 5.18 -3.28 -3.17
CA GLU A 56 5.70 -3.62 -1.84
C GLU A 56 7.23 -3.55 -1.82
N GLU A 57 7.89 -4.20 -2.79
CA GLU A 57 9.35 -4.20 -2.94
C GLU A 57 9.90 -2.79 -3.19
N GLY A 58 9.25 -2.02 -4.06
CA GLY A 58 9.63 -0.63 -4.33
C GLY A 58 9.54 0.27 -3.09
N ILE A 59 8.50 0.13 -2.27
CA ILE A 59 8.35 0.90 -1.03
C ILE A 59 9.42 0.50 -0.01
N GLN A 60 9.72 -0.80 0.13
CA GLN A 60 10.79 -1.28 1.00
C GLN A 60 12.16 -0.73 0.58
N ALA A 61 12.43 -0.67 -0.73
CA ALA A 61 13.66 -0.07 -1.26
C ALA A 61 13.77 1.43 -0.90
N LEU A 62 12.67 2.19 -1.05
CA LEU A 62 12.64 3.62 -0.69
C LEU A 62 12.84 3.84 0.83
N MET A 63 12.28 2.97 1.66
CA MET A 63 12.49 3.04 3.12
C MET A 63 13.96 2.80 3.47
N MET A 64 14.60 1.80 2.86
CA MET A 64 16.04 1.54 3.07
C MET A 64 16.91 2.74 2.64
N GLU A 65 16.58 3.39 1.52
CA GLU A 65 17.33 4.56 1.04
C GLU A 65 17.19 5.77 1.99
N LEU A 66 15.99 6.00 2.53
CA LEU A 66 15.77 7.06 3.51
C LEU A 66 16.46 6.77 4.86
N GLU A 67 16.48 5.51 5.30
CA GLU A 67 17.21 5.09 6.49
C GLU A 67 18.72 5.27 6.32
N ASP A 68 19.31 4.93 5.17
CA ASP A 68 20.75 5.10 4.92
C ASP A 68 21.18 6.59 4.89
N ARG A 69 20.30 7.48 4.42
CA ARG A 69 20.51 8.94 4.45
C ARG A 69 20.38 9.53 5.86
N SER A 70 19.68 8.84 6.74
CA SER A 70 19.45 9.20 8.14
C SER A 70 20.53 8.55 9.01
N LEU A 71 21.40 9.34 9.64
CA LEU A 71 22.45 8.86 10.57
C LEU A 71 21.94 8.09 11.83
N TRP A 72 20.66 7.68 11.87
CA TRP A 72 20.02 7.00 13.00
C TRP A 72 19.52 5.61 12.59
N GLY A 73 20.05 4.62 13.30
CA GLY A 73 19.83 3.20 13.06
C GLY A 73 18.38 2.71 13.24
N PRO A 74 18.15 1.42 12.94
CA PRO A 74 16.84 0.88 12.59
C PRO A 74 15.91 0.83 13.80
N GLN A 75 15.00 1.80 13.91
CA GLN A 75 13.86 1.71 14.83
C GLN A 75 12.78 0.84 14.20
N ILE A 76 13.01 -0.47 14.22
CA ILE A 76 12.05 -1.50 13.80
C ILE A 76 10.87 -1.49 14.78
N LEU A 77 9.91 -0.62 14.53
CA LEU A 77 8.57 -0.81 15.05
C LEU A 77 7.95 -1.93 14.22
N LYS A 78 7.78 -3.12 14.81
CA LYS A 78 6.98 -4.18 14.22
C LYS A 78 5.53 -3.69 14.08
N PRO A 79 4.94 -3.68 12.88
CA PRO A 79 3.51 -3.48 12.76
C PRO A 79 2.80 -4.70 13.34
N THR A 80 2.03 -4.52 14.41
CA THR A 80 1.05 -5.52 14.83
C THR A 80 -0.21 -5.23 14.04
N TYR A 81 -0.39 -5.89 12.89
CA TYR A 81 -1.63 -5.78 12.13
C TYR A 81 -2.47 -7.04 12.33
N GLU A 82 -3.67 -6.84 12.86
CA GLU A 82 -4.66 -7.89 13.04
C GLU A 82 -5.14 -8.39 11.68
N LYS A 83 -5.12 -9.72 11.56
CA LYS A 83 -5.52 -10.47 10.38
C LYS A 83 -7.02 -10.25 10.14
N PHE A 84 -7.41 -9.89 8.92
CA PHE A 84 -8.82 -9.97 8.51
C PHE A 84 -9.23 -11.45 8.45
N ASP A 85 -10.07 -11.87 9.40
CA ASP A 85 -10.65 -13.20 9.42
C ASP A 85 -11.96 -13.18 8.61
N ILE A 86 -11.96 -13.85 7.47
CA ILE A 86 -13.09 -13.87 6.54
C ILE A 86 -13.90 -15.16 6.83
N HIS A 87 -14.84 -15.07 7.76
CA HIS A 87 -15.89 -16.08 7.93
C HIS A 87 -17.12 -15.63 7.12
N LEU A 88 -17.36 -16.25 5.95
CA LEU A 88 -18.40 -15.81 5.00
C LEU A 88 -19.55 -16.81 4.86
N ARG A 89 -20.78 -16.29 5.03
CA ARG A 89 -22.07 -16.94 4.73
C ARG A 89 -22.61 -16.42 3.39
N SER A 90 -23.28 -17.28 2.62
CA SER A 90 -23.23 -17.23 1.14
C SER A 90 -24.18 -16.27 0.39
N GLU A 91 -25.12 -15.57 1.01
CA GLU A 91 -26.14 -14.81 0.25
C GLU A 91 -25.83 -13.30 0.08
N ASP A 92 -24.92 -12.72 0.89
CA ASP A 92 -24.52 -11.30 0.81
C ASP A 92 -23.21 -11.05 0.02
N ALA A 93 -22.71 -12.08 -0.68
CA ALA A 93 -21.36 -12.08 -1.26
C ALA A 93 -21.12 -10.98 -2.30
N LEU A 94 -22.12 -10.62 -3.11
CA LEU A 94 -21.96 -9.57 -4.15
C LEU A 94 -21.81 -8.16 -3.56
N LEU A 95 -22.63 -7.80 -2.58
CA LEU A 95 -22.56 -6.51 -1.88
C LEU A 95 -21.26 -6.39 -1.08
N GLN A 96 -20.83 -7.47 -0.45
CA GLN A 96 -19.57 -7.53 0.27
C GLN A 96 -18.36 -7.44 -0.68
N ASN A 97 -18.43 -8.05 -1.86
CA ASN A 97 -17.39 -7.90 -2.89
C ASN A 97 -17.29 -6.45 -3.39
N TYR A 98 -18.42 -5.78 -3.64
CA TYR A 98 -18.43 -4.37 -4.03
C TYR A 98 -17.86 -3.47 -2.93
N SER A 99 -18.22 -3.73 -1.67
CA SER A 99 -17.66 -3.04 -0.51
C SER A 99 -16.14 -3.20 -0.44
N LEU A 100 -15.64 -4.43 -0.63
CA LEU A 100 -14.22 -4.74 -0.62
C LEU A 100 -13.48 -4.04 -1.77
N LEU A 101 -14.01 -4.06 -2.98
CA LEU A 101 -13.45 -3.33 -4.13
C LEU A 101 -13.45 -1.80 -3.90
N SER A 102 -14.48 -1.26 -3.23
CA SER A 102 -14.54 0.15 -2.85
C SER A 102 -13.44 0.51 -1.86
N CYS A 103 -13.18 -0.35 -0.87
CA CYS A 103 -12.06 -0.19 0.06
C CYS A 103 -10.71 -0.29 -0.68
N PHE A 104 -10.54 -1.25 -1.59
CA PHE A 104 -9.33 -1.41 -2.39
C PHE A 104 -8.99 -0.13 -3.15
N LYS A 105 -9.99 0.43 -3.85
CA LYS A 105 -9.84 1.70 -4.57
C LYS A 105 -9.43 2.84 -3.63
N LYS A 106 -10.10 2.98 -2.48
CA LYS A 106 -9.83 4.05 -1.51
C LYS A 106 -8.42 3.96 -0.93
N ASP A 107 -7.99 2.76 -0.57
CA ASP A 107 -6.68 2.57 0.04
C ASP A 107 -5.55 2.73 -0.96
N LEU A 108 -5.71 2.24 -2.20
CA LEU A 108 -4.72 2.49 -3.25
C LEU A 108 -4.61 3.97 -3.60
N HIS A 109 -5.72 4.71 -3.58
CA HIS A 109 -5.68 6.17 -3.73
C HIS A 109 -4.89 6.85 -2.59
N LYS A 110 -5.01 6.37 -1.35
CA LYS A 110 -4.18 6.88 -0.24
C LYS A 110 -2.69 6.60 -0.49
N VAL A 111 -2.35 5.37 -0.88
CA VAL A 111 -0.97 4.97 -1.22
C VAL A 111 -0.40 5.86 -2.32
N GLU A 112 -1.15 6.06 -3.41
CA GLU A 112 -0.75 6.94 -4.51
C GLU A 112 -0.46 8.37 -4.01
N THR A 113 -1.36 8.94 -3.20
CA THR A 113 -1.17 10.28 -2.62
C THR A 113 0.08 10.36 -1.75
N TYR A 114 0.30 9.37 -0.87
CA TYR A 114 1.48 9.35 0.00
C TYR A 114 2.78 9.24 -0.81
N LEU A 115 2.83 8.39 -1.83
CA LEU A 115 3.99 8.25 -2.70
C LEU A 115 4.22 9.50 -3.57
N LYS A 116 3.17 10.19 -4.01
CA LYS A 116 3.31 11.49 -4.70
C LYS A 116 3.94 12.54 -3.79
N VAL A 117 3.52 12.62 -2.53
CA VAL A 117 4.13 13.51 -1.55
C VAL A 117 5.62 13.19 -1.39
N MET A 118 6.00 11.91 -1.32
CA MET A 118 7.42 11.50 -1.24
C MET A 118 8.20 11.91 -2.48
N LYS A 119 7.66 11.63 -3.67
CA LYS A 119 8.27 12.00 -4.95
C LYS A 119 8.50 13.51 -5.03
N CYS A 120 7.50 14.30 -4.67
CA CYS A 120 7.59 15.76 -4.68
C CYS A 120 8.65 16.31 -3.72
N ARG A 121 8.80 15.70 -2.53
CA ARG A 121 9.77 16.15 -1.52
C ARG A 121 11.22 15.80 -1.85
N HIS A 122 11.46 14.62 -2.42
CA HIS A 122 12.82 14.09 -2.61
C HIS A 122 13.36 14.16 -4.05
N TYR A 123 12.49 14.11 -5.05
CA TYR A 123 12.90 13.92 -6.46
C TYR A 123 12.55 15.08 -7.39
N GLY A 124 11.82 16.10 -6.93
CA GLY A 124 11.72 17.39 -7.62
C GLY A 124 11.17 17.39 -9.06
N GLU A 125 10.41 16.36 -9.46
CA GLU A 125 9.85 16.28 -10.82
C GLU A 125 8.39 16.80 -10.90
N GLY A 126 8.21 17.92 -11.61
CA GLY A 126 7.06 18.29 -12.45
C GLY A 126 5.64 18.29 -11.85
N ASN A 127 5.09 19.48 -11.57
CA ASN A 127 3.68 19.77 -11.25
C ASN A 127 3.13 19.12 -9.97
N CYS A 128 3.78 19.38 -8.84
CA CYS A 128 3.23 19.06 -7.52
C CYS A 128 2.14 20.08 -7.13
N THR A 129 0.91 19.89 -7.60
CA THR A 129 -0.29 20.41 -6.92
C THR A 129 -0.75 19.34 -5.93
N ILE A 130 -0.45 19.53 -4.65
CA ILE A 130 -0.94 18.69 -3.54
C ILE A 130 -2.42 18.98 -3.30
#